data_AF-A0A1E4RRK2-F1
#
_entry.id   AF-A0A1E4RRK2-F1
#
_cell.length_a   1.000
_cell.length_b   1.000
_cell.length_c   1.000
_cell.angle_alpha   90.00
_cell.angle_beta   90.00
_cell.angle_gamma   90.00
#
_symmetry.space_group_name_H-M   'P 1'
#
loop_
_entity.id
_entity.type
_entity.pdbx_description
1 polymer ?
#
loop_
_entity_poly.entity_id
_entity_poly.type
_entity_poly.pdbx_seq_one_letter_code
_entity_poly.pdbx_strand_id
1 'polypeptide(L)'
;MDFCFFLIGFKEFNKPLDNIGNITCYCGNCHNQSAHAIRTINCITLFFIPVLPFYFSKRLKCSICNASGDLNKEALSRLNEGQPVAIG
;
A
#
# COMPACT_ATOMS: atom_id res chain seq x y z
N MET A 1 -12.17 -11.97 -38.43
CA MET A 1 -10.94 -12.43 -37.74
C MET A 1 -10.61 -11.37 -36.71
N ASP A 2 -11.33 -11.44 -35.60
CA ASP A 2 -11.33 -10.43 -34.55
C ASP A 2 -10.11 -10.64 -33.67
N PHE A 3 -9.01 -9.99 -34.05
CA PHE A 3 -7.82 -9.88 -33.20
C PHE A 3 -8.13 -8.93 -32.04
N CYS A 4 -8.78 -9.43 -30.99
CA CYS A 4 -8.72 -8.78 -29.69
C CYS A 4 -7.34 -9.02 -29.07
N PHE A 5 -6.38 -8.15 -29.39
CA PHE A 5 -5.15 -7.99 -28.62
C PHE A 5 -5.50 -7.35 -27.27
N PHE A 6 -6.13 -8.09 -26.37
CA PHE A 6 -6.38 -7.60 -25.02
C PHE A 6 -5.05 -7.47 -24.28
N LEU A 7 -4.48 -6.26 -24.29
CA LEU A 7 -3.37 -5.87 -23.42
C LEU A 7 -3.93 -5.75 -21.99
N ILE A 8 -4.11 -6.89 -21.33
CA ILE A 8 -4.48 -6.96 -19.92
C ILE A 8 -3.24 -6.67 -19.09
N GLY A 9 -3.31 -5.72 -18.16
CA GLY A 9 -2.23 -5.37 -17.25
C GLY A 9 -2.68 -5.32 -15.78
N PHE A 10 -1.71 -5.22 -14.88
CA PHE A 10 -1.94 -5.05 -13.44
C PHE A 10 -1.29 -3.76 -12.97
N LYS A 11 -2.05 -2.89 -12.31
CA LYS A 11 -1.55 -1.63 -11.79
C LYS A 11 -1.87 -1.49 -10.32
N GLU A 12 -0.86 -1.08 -9.57
CA GLU A 12 -0.94 -0.88 -8.14
C GLU A 12 -1.08 0.62 -7.82
N PHE A 13 -2.11 0.97 -7.05
CA PHE A 13 -2.33 2.33 -6.57
C PHE A 13 -2.15 2.36 -5.06
N ASN A 14 -1.29 3.26 -4.60
CA ASN A 14 -0.99 3.44 -3.18
C ASN A 14 -1.56 4.79 -2.74
N LYS A 15 -2.46 4.78 -1.75
CA LYS A 15 -3.05 5.98 -1.14
C LYS A 15 -2.78 5.96 0.37
N PRO A 16 -2.41 7.07 1.02
CA PRO A 16 -2.33 7.11 2.48
C PRO A 16 -3.68 6.75 3.12
N LEU A 17 -3.65 6.11 4.29
CA LEU A 17 -4.85 5.89 5.09
C LEU A 17 -5.36 7.21 5.67
N ASP A 18 -6.65 7.47 5.57
CA ASP A 18 -7.27 8.77 5.90
C ASP A 18 -6.91 9.27 7.32
N ASN A 19 -7.06 8.40 8.33
CA ASN A 19 -6.85 8.77 9.74
C ASN A 19 -5.44 8.47 10.28
N ILE A 20 -4.67 7.62 9.61
CA ILE A 20 -3.40 7.06 10.13
C ILE A 20 -2.20 7.35 9.22
N GLY A 21 -2.43 7.76 7.97
CA GLY A 21 -1.38 7.96 6.98
C GLY A 21 -0.33 9.00 7.37
N ASN A 22 -0.71 9.95 8.23
CA ASN A 22 0.20 10.99 8.74
C ASN A 22 1.11 10.50 9.87
N ILE A 23 0.83 9.34 10.47
CA ILE A 23 1.64 8.79 11.55
C ILE A 23 2.90 8.15 10.95
N THR A 24 4.06 8.69 11.31
CA THR A 24 5.37 8.17 10.91
C THR A 24 5.76 7.00 11.79
N CYS A 25 6.05 5.88 11.14
CA CYS A 25 6.49 4.64 11.75
C CYS A 25 7.98 4.42 11.51
N TYR A 26 8.62 3.67 12.41
CA TYR A 26 10.03 3.35 12.29
C TYR A 26 10.24 2.24 11.25
N CYS A 27 11.21 2.44 10.35
CA CYS A 27 11.65 1.42 9.41
C CYS A 27 12.95 0.78 9.87
N GLY A 28 12.94 -0.52 10.14
CA GLY A 28 14.11 -1.32 10.51
C GLY A 28 15.11 -1.55 9.38
N ASN A 29 14.69 -1.39 8.11
CA ASN A 29 15.58 -1.58 6.97
C ASN A 29 16.50 -0.35 6.71
N CYS A 30 15.98 0.87 6.85
CA CYS A 30 16.75 2.11 6.65
C CYS A 30 16.99 2.90 7.94
N HIS A 31 16.59 2.35 9.09
CA HIS A 31 16.72 2.95 10.42
C HIS A 31 16.19 4.39 10.54
N ASN A 32 15.12 4.73 9.82
CA ASN A 32 14.53 6.07 9.81
C ASN A 32 13.00 6.03 10.04
N GLN A 33 12.43 7.10 10.57
CA GLN A 33 10.99 7.27 10.79
C GLN A 33 10.30 7.78 9.51
N SER A 34 10.16 6.89 8.54
CA SER A 34 9.65 7.23 7.20
C SER A 34 8.65 6.21 6.65
N ALA A 35 8.19 5.30 7.50
CA ALA A 35 7.14 4.36 7.15
C ALA A 35 5.76 4.97 7.40
N HIS A 36 4.85 4.80 6.44
CA HIS A 36 3.49 5.32 6.52
C HIS A 36 2.47 4.23 6.21
N ALA A 37 1.32 4.27 6.88
CA ALA A 37 0.22 3.37 6.59
C ALA A 37 -0.44 3.76 5.25
N ILE A 38 -0.39 2.85 4.29
CA ILE A 38 -0.98 3.01 2.96
C ILE A 38 -2.03 1.93 2.68
N ARG A 39 -3.04 2.33 1.92
CA ARG A 39 -4.02 1.45 1.30
C ARG A 39 -3.57 1.23 -0.11
N THR A 40 -3.41 -0.04 -0.46
CA THR A 40 -3.09 -0.45 -1.81
C THR A 40 -4.33 -0.99 -2.49
N ILE A 41 -4.54 -0.54 -3.71
CA ILE A 41 -5.61 -0.97 -4.59
C ILE A 41 -4.94 -1.54 -5.83
N ASN A 42 -5.12 -2.82 -6.09
CA ASN A 42 -4.68 -3.43 -7.34
C ASN A 42 -5.85 -3.43 -8.32
N CYS A 43 -5.60 -2.87 -9.50
CA CYS A 43 -6.56 -2.80 -10.58
C CYS A 43 -6.07 -3.59 -11.79
N ILE A 44 -7.00 -4.29 -12.42
CA ILE A 44 -6.83 -4.84 -13.77
C ILE A 44 -6.98 -3.67 -14.74
N THR A 45 -6.00 -3.52 -15.62
CA THR A 45 -6.00 -2.52 -16.67
C THR A 45 -6.29 -3.17 -18.02
N LEU A 46 -7.04 -2.48 -18.86
CA LEU A 46 -7.30 -2.85 -20.24
C LEU A 46 -6.80 -1.71 -21.12
N PHE A 47 -5.90 -2.00 -22.06
CA PHE A 47 -5.25 -0.96 -22.87
C PHE A 47 -4.65 0.16 -22.01
N PHE A 48 -3.97 -0.20 -20.91
CA PHE A 48 -3.36 0.72 -19.94
C PHE A 48 -4.33 1.57 -19.11
N ILE A 49 -5.64 1.46 -19.34
CA ILE A 49 -6.67 2.14 -18.54
C ILE A 49 -7.09 1.20 -17.39
N PRO A 50 -6.96 1.59 -16.11
CA PRO A 50 -7.45 0.80 -14.98
C PRO A 50 -8.97 0.74 -15.00
N VAL A 51 -9.54 -0.45 -15.21
CA VAL A 51 -10.99 -0.63 -15.39
C VAL A 51 -11.64 -1.24 -14.16
N LEU A 52 -10.99 -2.21 -13.52
CA LEU A 52 -11.59 -2.98 -12.42
C LEU A 52 -10.61 -3.17 -11.25
N PRO A 53 -10.92 -2.66 -10.04
CA PRO A 53 -10.17 -3.02 -8.84
C PRO A 53 -10.51 -4.45 -8.41
N PHE A 54 -9.50 -5.27 -8.13
CA PHE A 54 -9.70 -6.68 -7.73
C PHE A 54 -9.18 -7.00 -6.32
N TYR A 55 -8.24 -6.21 -5.80
CA TYR A 55 -7.66 -6.48 -4.48
C TYR A 55 -7.38 -5.20 -3.71
N PHE A 56 -7.70 -5.23 -2.42
CA PHE A 56 -7.47 -4.16 -1.47
C PHE A 56 -6.63 -4.67 -0.32
N SER A 57 -5.47 -4.07 -0.08
CA SER A 57 -4.63 -4.36 1.08
C SER A 57 -4.29 -3.10 1.86
N LYS A 58 -3.97 -3.30 3.14
CA LYS A 58 -3.44 -2.27 4.04
C LYS A 58 -2.04 -2.70 4.43
N ARG A 59 -1.07 -1.82 4.25
CA ARG A 59 0.34 -2.12 4.48
C ARG A 59 1.08 -0.86 4.88
N LEU A 60 2.15 -1.04 5.63
CA LEU A 60 3.09 0.02 5.94
C LEU A 60 4.12 0.08 4.83
N LYS A 61 4.40 1.27 4.31
CA LYS A 61 5.40 1.48 3.26
C LYS A 61 6.35 2.59 3.63
N CYS A 62 7.64 2.32 3.51
CA CYS A 62 8.70 3.31 3.65
C CYS A 62 8.77 4.20 2.41
N SER A 63 8.79 5.52 2.59
CA SER A 63 8.98 6.48 1.50
C SER A 63 10.42 6.57 1.00
N ILE A 64 11.39 6.09 1.78
CA ILE A 64 12.82 6.16 1.47
C ILE A 64 13.32 4.88 0.78
N CYS A 65 13.25 3.74 1.48
CA CYS A 65 13.79 2.47 0.98
C CYS A 65 12.73 1.59 0.30
N ASN A 66 11.48 2.05 0.21
CA ASN A 66 10.36 1.34 -0.40
C ASN A 66 10.03 -0.02 0.24
N ALA A 67 10.61 -0.34 1.41
CA ALA A 67 10.26 -1.51 2.21
C ALA A 67 8.78 -1.47 2.57
N SER A 68 8.10 -2.61 2.44
CA SER A 68 6.68 -2.73 2.75
C SER A 68 6.42 -3.92 3.67
N GLY A 69 5.59 -3.72 4.67
CA GLY A 69 5.11 -4.78 5.58
C GLY A 69 3.60 -4.82 5.63
N ASP A 70 3.01 -6.01 5.67
CA ASP A 70 1.57 -6.16 5.80
C ASP A 70 1.09 -5.70 7.17
N LEU A 71 -0.07 -5.04 7.18
CA LEU A 71 -0.62 -4.43 8.39
C LEU A 71 -1.75 -5.32 8.93
N ASN A 72 -1.43 -6.08 9.99
CA ASN A 72 -2.42 -6.88 10.72
C ASN A 72 -3.45 -5.98 11.43
N LYS A 73 -4.63 -6.55 11.73
CA LYS A 73 -5.71 -5.83 12.42
C LYS A 73 -5.27 -5.26 13.77
N GLU A 74 -4.46 -6.02 14.51
CA GLU A 74 -3.89 -5.59 15.79
C GLU A 74 -2.97 -4.37 15.63
N ALA A 75 -2.01 -4.46 14.70
CA ALA A 75 -1.12 -3.34 14.38
C ALA A 75 -1.90 -2.09 13.94
N LEU A 76 -2.99 -2.28 13.18
CA LEU A 76 -3.86 -1.19 12.78
C LEU A 76 -4.55 -0.54 13.99
N SER A 77 -5.07 -1.32 14.94
CA SER A 77 -5.65 -0.78 16.17
C SER A 77 -4.63 0.02 16.98
N ARG A 78 -3.40 -0.50 17.12
CA ARG A 78 -2.32 0.21 17.83
C ARG A 78 -1.97 1.55 17.18
N LEU A 79 -1.93 1.60 15.85
CA LEU A 79 -1.73 2.85 15.11
C LEU A 79 -2.88 3.84 15.32
N ASN A 80 -4.12 3.36 15.42
CA ASN A 80 -5.27 4.23 15.74
C ASN A 80 -5.18 4.79 17.17
N GLU A 81 -4.60 4.05 18.10
CA GLU A 81 -4.32 4.49 19.47
C GLU A 81 -3.08 5.40 19.57
N GLY A 82 -2.42 5.69 18.45
CA GLY A 82 -1.22 6.54 18.40
C GLY A 82 0.07 5.82 18.82
N GLN A 83 0.05 4.50 18.96
CA GLN A 83 1.26 3.73 19.23
C GLN A 83 2.01 3.43 17.92
N PRO A 84 3.30 3.82 17.81
CA PRO A 84 4.06 3.60 16.60
C PRO A 84 4.36 2.11 16.42
N VAL A 85 4.10 1.60 15.22
CA VAL A 85 4.47 0.24 14.80
C VAL A 85 5.74 0.31 13.97
N ALA A 86 6.63 -0.66 14.07
CA ALA A 86 7.82 -0.74 13.24
C ALA A 86 7.61 -1.72 12.09
N ILE A 87 8.17 -1.42 10.91
CA ILE A 87 8.39 -2.40 9.86
C ILE A 87 9.81 -2.94 9.98
N GLY A 88 9.97 -4.25 10.09
CA GLY A 88 11.27 -4.92 10.28
C GLY A 88 11.27 -6.23 9.52
#